data_AF-A0A143B3X8-F1
#
_entry.id   AF-A0A143B3X8-F1
#
_cell.length_a   1.000
_cell.length_b   1.000
_cell.length_c   1.000
_cell.angle_alpha   90.00
_cell.angle_beta   90.00
_cell.angle_gamma   90.00
#
_symmetry.space_group_name_H-M   'P 1'
#
loop_
_entity.id
_entity.type
_entity.pdbx_description
1 polymer ?
#
loop_
_entity_poly.entity_id
_entity_poly.type
_entity_poly.pdbx_seq_one_letter_code
_entity_poly.pdbx_strand_id
1 'polypeptide(L)'
;MCETPIKDAAHLVNLPQRVLYRLKKDGIIGDPVSDADLRGVAILAQIWGKVWYIRSMMSSLSMASRRKLCLTPDLSGPERYALSCYLNAKQGERILVKDIIGKVKHYLNAPLTEEQVTKVREIAYDIRRGRRLDPRKKVDCLENAE
;
A
#
# COMPACT_ATOMS: atom_id res chain seq x y z
N MET A 1 -18.51 -12.07 -28.35
CA MET A 1 -17.31 -11.92 -27.48
C MET A 1 -17.85 -11.67 -26.09
N CYS A 2 -17.47 -12.51 -25.11
CA CYS A 2 -17.97 -12.35 -23.74
C CYS A 2 -17.09 -11.30 -23.05
N GLU A 3 -17.69 -10.16 -22.76
CA GLU A 3 -17.04 -9.07 -22.07
C GLU A 3 -17.42 -9.15 -20.59
N THR A 4 -16.43 -9.33 -19.72
CA THR A 4 -16.67 -9.59 -18.29
C THR A 4 -16.37 -8.34 -17.46
N PRO A 5 -17.33 -7.77 -16.71
CA PRO A 5 -17.05 -6.65 -15.81
C PRO A 5 -15.91 -6.96 -14.83
N ILE A 6 -15.10 -5.96 -14.45
CA ILE A 6 -13.96 -6.16 -13.54
C ILE A 6 -14.34 -6.89 -12.24
N LYS A 7 -15.53 -6.61 -11.70
CA LYS A 7 -16.04 -7.25 -10.49
C LYS A 7 -16.10 -8.77 -10.65
N ASP A 8 -16.69 -9.22 -11.75
CA ASP A 8 -16.92 -10.65 -12.03
C ASP A 8 -15.61 -11.32 -12.44
N ALA A 9 -14.77 -10.64 -13.23
CA ALA A 9 -13.43 -11.11 -13.59
C ALA A 9 -12.56 -11.36 -12.35
N ALA A 10 -12.60 -10.47 -11.35
CA ALA A 10 -11.85 -10.63 -10.10
C ALA A 10 -12.28 -11.90 -9.33
N HIS A 11 -13.58 -12.21 -9.33
CA HIS A 11 -14.11 -13.44 -8.73
C HIS A 11 -13.65 -14.68 -9.50
N LEU A 12 -13.67 -14.65 -10.83
CA LEU A 12 -13.28 -15.78 -11.68
C LEU A 12 -11.81 -16.15 -11.52
N VAL A 13 -10.92 -15.15 -11.45
CA VAL A 13 -9.46 -15.37 -11.36
C VAL A 13 -8.94 -15.41 -9.92
N ASN A 14 -9.82 -15.26 -8.92
CA ASN A 14 -9.46 -15.20 -7.51
C ASN A 14 -8.36 -14.17 -7.18
N LEU A 15 -8.47 -12.97 -7.78
CA LEU A 15 -7.59 -11.84 -7.47
C LEU A 15 -8.36 -10.72 -6.78
N PRO A 16 -7.71 -9.93 -5.89
CA PRO A 16 -8.37 -8.79 -5.27
C PRO A 16 -8.81 -7.77 -6.34
N GLN A 17 -10.06 -7.30 -6.28
CA GLN A 17 -10.62 -6.32 -7.24
C GLN A 17 -9.73 -5.08 -7.41
N ARG A 18 -9.10 -4.60 -6.34
CA ARG A 18 -8.16 -3.46 -6.38
C ARG A 18 -7.00 -3.66 -7.36
N VAL A 19 -6.57 -4.91 -7.58
CA VAL A 19 -5.50 -5.25 -8.52
C VAL A 19 -6.00 -5.07 -9.95
N LEU A 20 -7.20 -5.55 -10.27
CA LEU A 20 -7.77 -5.38 -11.61
C LEU A 20 -8.09 -3.91 -11.92
N TYR A 21 -8.61 -3.15 -10.94
CA TYR A 21 -8.77 -1.71 -11.11
C TYR A 21 -7.44 -0.99 -11.35
N ARG A 22 -6.36 -1.45 -10.70
CA ARG A 22 -5.02 -0.94 -10.94
C ARG A 22 -4.55 -1.26 -12.36
N LEU A 23 -4.74 -2.50 -12.83
CA LEU A 23 -4.43 -2.91 -14.20
C LEU A 23 -5.19 -2.08 -15.24
N LYS A 24 -6.49 -1.82 -15.01
CA LYS A 24 -7.29 -0.92 -15.85
C LYS A 24 -6.70 0.49 -15.88
N LYS A 25 -6.39 1.05 -14.71
CA LYS A 25 -5.82 2.40 -14.60
C LYS A 25 -4.47 2.52 -15.32
N ASP A 26 -3.67 1.46 -15.28
CA ASP A 26 -2.39 1.37 -15.97
C ASP A 26 -2.55 1.04 -17.48
N GLY A 27 -3.78 0.85 -17.98
CA GLY A 27 -4.08 0.60 -19.39
C GLY A 27 -3.77 -0.83 -19.88
N ILE A 28 -3.55 -1.77 -18.95
CA ILE A 28 -3.16 -3.15 -19.26
C ILE A 28 -4.37 -4.00 -19.66
N ILE A 29 -5.54 -3.72 -19.07
CA ILE A 29 -6.80 -4.41 -19.37
C ILE A 29 -7.92 -3.38 -19.61
N GLY A 30 -8.93 -3.80 -20.37
CA GLY A 30 -10.18 -3.04 -20.52
C GLY A 30 -11.13 -3.16 -19.34
N ASP A 31 -12.18 -2.35 -19.38
CA ASP A 31 -13.40 -2.56 -18.59
C ASP A 31 -14.60 -2.28 -19.49
N PRO A 32 -15.32 -3.32 -19.95
CA PRO A 32 -15.22 -4.71 -19.51
C PRO A 32 -13.93 -5.44 -19.94
N VAL A 33 -13.54 -6.47 -19.18
CA VAL A 33 -12.33 -7.28 -19.40
C VAL A 33 -12.57 -8.25 -20.55
N SER A 34 -11.67 -8.25 -21.54
CA SER A 34 -11.73 -9.16 -22.69
C SER A 34 -11.33 -10.58 -22.30
N ASP A 35 -11.78 -11.59 -23.06
CA ASP A 35 -11.38 -13.00 -22.84
C ASP A 35 -9.85 -13.20 -22.93
N ALA A 36 -9.16 -12.43 -23.78
CA ALA A 36 -7.71 -12.48 -23.91
C ALA A 36 -7.02 -11.96 -22.66
N ASP A 37 -7.48 -10.81 -22.14
CA ASP A 37 -6.96 -10.22 -20.90
C ASP A 37 -7.27 -11.13 -19.71
N LEU A 38 -8.47 -11.72 -19.66
CA LEU A 38 -8.88 -12.61 -18.58
C LEU A 38 -7.96 -13.84 -18.49
N ARG A 39 -7.56 -14.43 -19.62
CA ARG A 39 -6.56 -15.51 -19.65
C ARG A 39 -5.20 -15.05 -19.12
N GLY A 40 -4.75 -13.85 -19.49
CA GLY A 40 -3.50 -13.27 -18.97
C GLY A 40 -3.56 -13.03 -17.46
N VAL A 41 -4.66 -12.49 -16.97
CA VAL A 41 -4.91 -12.25 -15.54
C VAL A 41 -4.99 -13.56 -14.76
N ALA A 42 -5.59 -14.62 -15.34
CA ALA A 42 -5.64 -15.95 -14.71
C ALA A 42 -4.23 -16.55 -14.51
N ILE A 43 -3.31 -16.36 -15.46
CA ILE A 43 -1.91 -16.80 -15.29
C ILE A 43 -1.23 -15.99 -14.16
N LEU A 44 -1.43 -14.67 -14.14
CA LEU A 44 -0.90 -13.82 -13.07
C LEU A 44 -1.42 -14.25 -11.69
N ALA A 45 -2.69 -14.65 -11.60
CA ALA A 45 -3.29 -15.13 -10.36
C ALA A 45 -2.58 -16.36 -9.80
N GLN A 46 -2.05 -17.25 -10.65
CA GLN A 46 -1.33 -18.44 -10.21
C GLN A 46 0.01 -18.12 -9.53
N ILE A 47 0.61 -16.97 -9.80
CA ILE A 47 1.88 -16.55 -9.19
C ILE A 47 1.70 -15.48 -8.13
N TRP A 48 0.52 -14.88 -8.04
CA TRP A 48 0.21 -13.82 -7.09
C TRP A 48 0.39 -14.32 -5.65
N GLY A 49 1.13 -13.56 -4.84
CA GLY A 49 1.37 -13.92 -3.43
C GLY A 49 2.42 -15.03 -3.20
N LYS A 50 2.90 -15.73 -4.24
CA LYS A 50 3.89 -16.80 -4.07
C LYS A 50 5.25 -16.22 -3.68
N VAL A 51 5.76 -16.66 -2.52
CA VAL A 51 6.98 -16.14 -1.89
C VAL A 51 8.18 -16.14 -2.84
N TRP A 52 8.36 -17.19 -3.62
CA TRP A 52 9.48 -17.29 -4.57
C TRP A 52 9.43 -16.17 -5.61
N TYR A 53 8.28 -15.93 -6.24
CA TYR A 53 8.10 -14.88 -7.24
C TYR A 53 8.23 -13.49 -6.62
N ILE A 54 7.69 -13.26 -5.42
CA ILE A 54 7.85 -12.00 -4.69
C ILE A 54 9.34 -11.71 -4.41
N ARG A 55 10.08 -12.70 -3.90
CA ARG A 55 11.52 -12.57 -3.66
C ARG A 55 12.28 -12.25 -4.94
N SER A 56 11.94 -12.93 -6.04
CA SER A 56 12.55 -12.69 -7.35
C SER A 56 12.26 -11.27 -7.85
N MET A 57 11.01 -10.80 -7.76
CA MET A 57 10.61 -9.44 -8.15
C MET A 57 11.31 -8.36 -7.30
N MET A 58 11.53 -8.62 -6.01
CA MET A 58 12.23 -7.70 -5.12
C MET A 58 13.75 -7.76 -5.25
N SER A 59 14.31 -8.76 -5.95
CA SER A 59 15.75 -9.02 -5.99
C SER A 59 16.54 -7.89 -6.65
N SER A 60 15.94 -7.18 -7.61
CA SER A 60 16.52 -6.01 -8.29
C SER A 60 16.57 -4.76 -7.41
N LEU A 61 15.80 -4.71 -6.32
CA LEU A 61 15.74 -3.55 -5.43
C LEU A 61 16.83 -3.62 -4.35
N SER A 62 17.36 -2.45 -3.96
CA SER A 62 18.29 -2.35 -2.83
C SER A 62 17.65 -2.77 -1.51
N MET A 63 18.46 -3.20 -0.53
CA MET A 63 17.95 -3.57 0.80
C MET A 63 17.19 -2.42 1.48
N ALA A 64 17.63 -1.17 1.28
CA ALA A 64 16.93 0.00 1.79
C ALA A 64 15.53 0.15 1.16
N SER A 65 15.41 -0.03 -0.17
CA SER A 65 14.13 0.01 -0.88
C SER A 65 13.21 -1.13 -0.47
N ARG A 66 13.72 -2.35 -0.30
CA ARG A 66 12.94 -3.50 0.19
C ARG A 66 12.38 -3.23 1.59
N ARG A 67 13.23 -2.74 2.52
CA ARG A 67 12.78 -2.37 3.87
C ARG A 67 11.73 -1.28 3.83
N LYS A 68 11.90 -0.26 2.98
CA LYS A 68 10.91 0.81 2.81
C LYS A 68 9.57 0.24 2.36
N LEU A 69 9.54 -0.64 1.35
CA LEU A 69 8.30 -1.30 0.89
C LEU A 69 7.60 -2.11 1.99
N CYS A 70 8.35 -2.81 2.84
CA CYS A 70 7.76 -3.55 3.96
C CYS A 70 7.26 -2.63 5.09
N LEU A 71 7.96 -1.52 5.34
CA LEU A 71 7.64 -0.59 6.42
C LEU A 71 6.53 0.39 6.04
N THR A 72 6.39 0.77 4.77
CA THR A 72 5.35 1.71 4.35
C THR A 72 4.16 0.93 3.82
N PRO A 73 2.93 1.16 4.32
CA PRO A 73 1.75 0.60 3.68
C PRO A 73 1.53 1.28 2.33
N ASP A 74 0.52 0.82 1.57
CA ASP A 74 0.12 1.48 0.32
C ASP A 74 -0.48 2.85 0.62
N LEU A 75 0.41 3.84 0.78
CA LEU A 75 0.10 5.23 1.05
C LEU A 75 -0.01 5.99 -0.28
N SER A 76 -0.98 6.89 -0.34
CA SER A 76 -1.08 7.89 -1.39
C SER A 76 0.17 8.80 -1.42
N GLY A 77 0.39 9.52 -2.53
CA GLY A 77 1.50 10.48 -2.64
C GLY A 77 1.51 11.51 -1.50
N PRO A 78 0.36 12.15 -1.18
CA PRO A 78 0.22 13.06 -0.05
C PRO A 78 0.52 12.42 1.32
N GLU A 79 0.06 11.20 1.57
CA GLU A 79 0.36 10.48 2.81
C GLU A 79 1.84 10.10 2.93
N ARG A 80 2.51 9.76 1.82
CA ARG A 80 3.97 9.52 1.80
C ARG A 80 4.74 10.78 2.15
N TYR A 81 4.30 11.94 1.68
CA TYR A 81 4.91 13.21 2.05
C TYR A 81 4.73 13.51 3.53
N ALA A 82 3.49 13.34 4.05
CA ALA A 82 3.22 13.46 5.47
C ALA A 82 4.10 12.50 6.32
N LEU A 83 4.25 11.25 5.88
CA LEU A 83 5.11 10.27 6.54
C LEU A 83 6.58 10.74 6.56
N SER A 84 7.07 11.27 5.45
CA SER A 84 8.42 11.84 5.35
C SER A 84 8.63 12.98 6.36
N CYS A 85 7.65 13.89 6.48
CA CYS A 85 7.71 14.96 7.48
C CYS A 85 7.84 14.42 8.91
N TYR A 86 7.04 13.40 9.26
CA TYR A 86 7.13 12.80 10.60
C TYR A 86 8.43 12.02 10.81
N LEU A 87 8.96 11.32 9.80
CA LEU A 87 10.20 10.56 9.94
C LEU A 87 11.43 11.47 10.07
N ASN A 88 11.41 12.64 9.42
CA ASN A 88 12.51 13.62 9.45
C ASN A 88 12.44 14.63 10.60
N ALA A 89 11.41 14.59 11.44
CA ALA A 89 11.28 15.48 12.59
C ALA A 89 12.45 15.32 13.58
N LYS A 90 12.97 16.40 14.15
CA LYS A 90 14.04 16.31 15.15
C LYS A 90 13.54 15.62 16.41
N GLN A 91 14.45 15.01 17.18
CA GLN A 91 14.09 14.39 18.45
C GLN A 91 13.57 15.47 19.42
N GLY A 92 12.35 15.29 19.93
CA GLY A 92 11.66 16.28 20.78
C GLY A 92 10.81 17.30 20.03
N GLU A 93 10.87 17.34 18.70
CA GLU A 93 10.01 18.22 17.89
C GLU A 93 8.56 17.73 17.90
N ARG A 94 7.64 18.57 18.37
CA ARG A 94 6.20 18.28 18.35
C ARG A 94 5.60 18.80 17.06
N ILE A 95 5.32 17.89 16.13
CA ILE A 95 4.60 18.21 14.90
C ILE A 95 3.11 18.04 15.14
N LEU A 96 2.34 19.11 14.94
CA LEU A 96 0.87 19.04 14.99
C LEU A 96 0.32 18.49 13.68
N VAL A 97 -0.82 17.78 13.78
CA VAL A 97 -1.54 17.24 12.62
C VAL A 97 -1.91 18.36 11.63
N LYS A 98 -2.37 19.50 12.15
CA LYS A 98 -2.76 20.67 11.34
C LYS A 98 -1.61 21.24 10.51
N ASP A 99 -0.39 21.24 11.06
CA ASP A 99 0.80 21.75 10.36
C ASP A 99 1.14 20.88 9.15
N ILE A 100 0.96 19.55 9.27
CA ILE A 100 1.16 18.61 8.17
C ILE A 100 0.10 18.78 7.09
N ILE A 101 -1.17 18.96 7.47
CA ILE A 101 -2.24 19.25 6.50
C ILE A 101 -1.91 20.52 5.72
N GLY A 102 -1.48 21.58 6.42
CA GLY A 102 -1.05 22.83 5.81
C GLY A 102 0.11 22.65 4.84
N LYS A 103 1.16 21.93 5.24
CA LYS A 103 2.32 21.63 4.37
C LYS A 103 1.92 20.81 3.14
N VAL A 104 1.14 19.75 3.31
CA VAL A 104 0.68 18.91 2.19
C VAL A 104 -0.14 19.76 1.21
N LYS A 105 -1.07 20.58 1.71
CA LYS A 105 -1.87 21.48 0.88
C LYS A 105 -0.99 22.48 0.12
N HIS A 106 0.00 23.05 0.79
CA HIS A 106 0.91 24.04 0.19
C HIS A 106 1.80 23.43 -0.91
N TYR A 107 2.44 22.28 -0.65
CA TYR A 107 3.44 21.71 -1.56
C TYR A 107 2.87 20.75 -2.62
N LEU A 108 1.75 20.10 -2.34
CA LEU A 108 1.18 19.05 -3.20
C LEU A 108 -0.21 19.41 -3.75
N ASN A 109 -0.78 20.54 -3.33
CA ASN A 109 -2.14 20.99 -3.68
C ASN A 109 -3.19 19.86 -3.51
N ALA A 110 -2.99 19.00 -2.52
CA ALA A 110 -3.83 17.83 -2.27
C ALA A 110 -4.46 17.92 -0.87
N PRO A 111 -5.75 17.57 -0.72
CA PRO A 111 -6.38 17.48 0.59
C PRO A 111 -5.89 16.22 1.32
N LEU A 112 -5.56 16.37 2.62
CA LEU A 112 -5.42 15.26 3.55
C LEU A 112 -6.40 15.45 4.70
N THR A 113 -7.10 14.38 5.08
CA THR A 113 -7.97 14.41 6.26
C THR A 113 -7.16 14.23 7.55
N GLU A 114 -7.68 14.71 8.68
CA GLU A 114 -7.03 14.52 9.98
C GLU A 114 -6.87 13.03 10.34
N GLU A 115 -7.82 12.18 9.93
CA GLU A 115 -7.73 10.73 10.12
C GLU A 115 -6.55 10.12 9.36
N GLN A 116 -6.35 10.52 8.10
CA GLN A 116 -5.21 10.07 7.30
C GLN A 116 -3.88 10.48 7.92
N VAL A 117 -3.77 11.73 8.36
CA VAL A 117 -2.55 12.21 9.04
C VAL A 117 -2.32 11.47 10.35
N THR A 118 -3.37 11.16 11.10
CA THR A 118 -3.27 10.43 12.37
C THR A 118 -2.77 9.00 12.16
N LYS A 119 -3.31 8.29 11.16
CA LYS A 119 -2.82 6.96 10.75
C LYS A 119 -1.35 7.02 10.33
N VAL A 120 -0.98 8.01 9.50
CA VAL A 120 0.40 8.23 9.05
C VAL A 120 1.34 8.53 10.23
N ARG A 121 0.86 9.28 11.23
CA ARG A 121 1.60 9.57 12.46
C ARG A 121 1.90 8.28 13.22
N GLU A 122 0.90 7.45 13.49
CA GLU A 122 1.09 6.15 14.19
C GLU A 122 2.12 5.27 13.47
N ILE A 123 1.96 5.13 12.15
CA ILE A 123 2.89 4.48 11.23
C ILE A 123 4.33 4.98 11.42
N ALA A 124 4.53 6.30 11.50
CA ALA A 124 5.83 6.93 11.66
C ALA A 124 6.46 6.64 13.04
N TYR A 125 5.66 6.74 14.10
CA TYR A 125 6.14 6.47 15.47
C TYR A 125 6.48 5.00 15.68
N ASP A 126 5.71 4.07 15.10
CA ASP A 126 6.02 2.65 15.14
C ASP A 126 7.32 2.32 14.40
N ILE A 127 7.58 2.98 13.26
CA ILE A 127 8.87 2.87 12.56
C ILE A 127 10.00 3.38 13.44
N ARG A 128 9.87 4.58 14.01
CA ARG A 128 10.90 5.20 14.87
C ARG A 128 11.24 4.37 16.10
N ARG A 129 10.23 3.71 16.67
CA ARG A 129 10.38 2.84 17.85
C ARG A 129 10.84 1.43 17.48
N GLY A 130 11.04 1.12 16.20
CA GLY A 130 11.43 -0.20 15.72
C GLY A 130 10.36 -1.29 15.90
N ARG A 131 9.10 -0.91 16.18
CA ARG A 131 8.00 -1.86 16.42
C ARG A 131 7.27 -2.29 15.15
N ARG A 132 7.43 -1.52 14.08
CA ARG A 132 6.88 -1.83 12.76
C ARG A 132 7.66 -3.03 12.20
N LEU A 133 7.00 -4.19 12.07
CA LEU A 133 7.55 -5.51 11.70
C LEU A 133 8.05 -6.38 12.86
N ASP A 134 7.84 -6.01 14.13
CA ASP A 134 8.11 -6.92 15.26
C ASP A 134 7.05 -8.05 15.27
N PRO A 135 7.42 -9.33 15.06
CA PRO A 135 6.48 -10.44 15.04
C PRO A 135 5.78 -10.64 16.39
N ARG A 136 6.41 -10.24 17.51
CA ARG A 136 5.97 -10.55 18.87
C ARG A 136 4.65 -9.88 19.22
N LYS A 137 4.41 -8.66 18.73
CA LYS A 137 3.19 -7.90 19.04
C LYS A 137 1.94 -8.39 18.28
N LYS A 138 2.11 -9.15 17.20
CA LYS A 138 0.96 -9.70 16.45
C LYS A 138 0.28 -10.83 17.24
N VAL A 139 1.01 -11.46 18.15
CA VAL A 139 0.54 -12.54 19.04
C VAL A 139 -0.29 -11.94 20.18
N ASP A 140 0.19 -10.85 20.81
CA ASP A 140 -0.53 -10.15 21.89
C ASP A 140 -1.92 -9.63 21.45
N CYS A 141 -2.13 -9.26 20.19
CA CYS A 141 -3.44 -8.80 19.71
C CYS A 141 -4.42 -9.95 19.37
N LEU A 142 -3.93 -11.18 19.21
CA LEU A 142 -4.76 -12.37 18.93
C LEU A 142 -5.12 -13.12 20.22
N GLU A 143 -4.25 -13.12 21.21
CA GLU A 143 -4.49 -13.75 22.52
C GLU A 143 -5.45 -12.96 23.42
N ASN A 144 -5.73 -11.69 23.10
CA ASN A 144 -6.70 -10.85 23.82
C ASN A 144 -8.06 -10.74 23.10
N ALA A 145 -8.33 -11.61 22.12
CA ALA A 145 -9.58 -11.64 21.34
C ALA A 145 -10.41 -12.92 21.54
N GLU A 146 -10.03 -13.77 22.52
CA GLU A 146 -10.81 -14.93 22.97
C GLU A 146 -11.56 -14.64 24.27
#